data_AF-A0A356E6A2-F1
#
_entry.id   AF-A0A356E6A2-F1
#
_cell.length_a   1.000
_cell.length_b   1.000
_cell.length_c   1.000
_cell.angle_alpha   90.00
_cell.angle_beta   90.00
_cell.angle_gamma   90.00
#
_symmetry.space_group_name_H-M   'P 1'
#
loop_
_entity.id
_entity.type
_entity.pdbx_description
1 polymer ?
#
loop_
_entity_poly.entity_id
_entity_poly.type
_entity_poly.pdbx_seq_one_letter_code
_entity_poly.pdbx_strand_id
1 'polypeptide(L)'
;MSNSPTPSCIIIAIAGASASGKSLIASTVHRELREELDCEEIGVISEDCYYKDQSHLDFETRTKTNYDHPNSMDRDLLIEHLRALKAGKAIDIPVYNYA
;
A
#
# COMPACT_ATOMS: atom_id res chain seq x y z
N MET A 1 15.99 -30.19 -15.08
CA MET A 1 15.79 -28.88 -14.43
C MET A 1 14.29 -28.64 -14.39
N SER A 2 13.66 -28.73 -13.22
CA SER A 2 12.22 -28.54 -13.07
C SER A 2 11.88 -27.05 -13.25
N ASN A 3 11.15 -26.71 -14.29
CA ASN A 3 10.46 -25.42 -14.39
C ASN A 3 9.31 -25.43 -13.37
N SER A 4 9.60 -25.07 -12.11
CA SER A 4 8.56 -24.65 -11.19
C SER A 4 8.01 -23.31 -11.69
N PRO A 5 6.70 -23.15 -11.91
CA PRO A 5 6.15 -21.86 -12.31
C PRO A 5 6.52 -20.82 -11.27
N THR A 6 7.14 -19.73 -11.71
CA THR A 6 7.39 -18.57 -10.86
C THR A 6 6.03 -18.07 -10.35
N PRO A 7 5.84 -17.86 -9.03
CA PRO A 7 4.57 -17.34 -8.53
C PRO A 7 4.26 -16.00 -9.20
N SER A 8 3.13 -15.93 -9.90
CA SER A 8 2.72 -14.75 -10.64
C SER A 8 1.90 -13.82 -9.72
N CYS A 9 2.56 -12.86 -9.09
CA CYS A 9 1.88 -11.79 -8.35
C CYS A 9 1.29 -10.77 -9.34
N ILE A 10 -0.01 -10.47 -9.23
CA ILE A 10 -0.70 -9.42 -9.99
C ILE A 10 -0.89 -8.21 -9.07
N ILE A 11 -0.58 -7.02 -9.59
CA ILE A 11 -0.77 -5.75 -8.87
C ILE A 11 -1.77 -4.93 -9.66
N ILE A 12 -2.85 -4.51 -9.01
CA ILE A 12 -3.88 -3.64 -9.57
C ILE A 12 -3.81 -2.31 -8.82
N ALA A 13 -3.53 -1.22 -9.53
CA ALA A 13 -3.46 0.11 -8.95
C ALA A 13 -4.79 0.86 -9.16
N ILE A 14 -5.34 1.42 -8.07
CA ILE A 14 -6.54 2.25 -8.10
C ILE A 14 -6.15 3.69 -7.76
N ALA A 15 -6.12 4.57 -8.77
CA ALA A 15 -5.70 5.95 -8.64
C ALA A 15 -6.86 6.93 -8.92
N GLY A 16 -6.78 8.14 -8.36
CA GLY A 16 -7.83 9.15 -8.46
C GLY A 16 -7.73 10.22 -7.36
N ALA A 17 -8.50 11.31 -7.52
CA ALA A 17 -8.51 12.42 -6.58
C ALA A 17 -8.91 12.01 -5.15
N SER A 18 -8.58 12.82 -4.16
CA SER A 18 -9.10 12.63 -2.80
C SER A 18 -10.62 12.60 -2.81
N ALA A 19 -11.22 11.80 -1.91
CA ALA A 19 -12.67 11.54 -1.82
C ALA A 19 -13.36 10.98 -3.10
N SER A 20 -12.62 10.51 -4.11
CA SER A 20 -13.20 9.94 -5.34
C SER A 20 -13.74 8.51 -5.21
N GLY A 21 -13.74 7.92 -4.01
CA GLY A 21 -14.23 6.56 -3.76
C GLY A 21 -13.21 5.42 -3.95
N LYS A 22 -11.91 5.71 -4.08
CA LYS A 22 -10.85 4.69 -4.26
C LYS A 22 -10.90 3.56 -3.22
N SER A 23 -11.01 3.93 -1.93
CA SER A 23 -11.03 2.96 -0.83
C SER A 23 -12.27 2.07 -0.88
N LEU A 24 -13.41 2.60 -1.35
CA LEU A 24 -14.63 1.83 -1.55
C LEU A 24 -14.46 0.84 -2.69
N ILE A 25 -13.92 1.28 -3.83
CA ILE A 25 -13.66 0.38 -4.97
C ILE A 25 -12.67 -0.71 -4.56
N ALA A 26 -11.59 -0.36 -3.86
CA ALA A 26 -10.58 -1.32 -3.41
C ALA A 26 -11.18 -2.39 -2.47
N SER A 27 -12.00 -1.99 -1.49
CA SER A 27 -12.63 -2.92 -0.56
C SER A 27 -13.72 -3.77 -1.21
N THR A 28 -14.50 -3.21 -2.14
CA THR A 28 -15.47 -3.97 -2.92
C THR A 28 -14.76 -5.01 -3.80
N VAL A 29 -13.80 -4.60 -4.64
CA VAL A 29 -13.06 -5.55 -5.50
C VAL A 29 -12.38 -6.64 -4.69
N HIS A 30 -11.78 -6.30 -3.56
CA HIS A 30 -11.17 -7.28 -2.65
C HIS A 30 -12.18 -8.32 -2.17
N ARG A 31 -13.34 -7.88 -1.68
CA ARG A 31 -14.39 -8.78 -1.19
C ARG A 31 -14.93 -9.67 -2.31
N GLU A 32 -15.34 -9.09 -3.43
CA GLU A 32 -15.97 -9.85 -4.53
C GLU A 32 -14.98 -10.89 -5.11
N LEU A 33 -13.70 -10.54 -5.29
CA LEU A 33 -12.70 -11.49 -5.80
C LEU A 33 -12.39 -12.61 -4.80
N ARG A 34 -12.38 -12.32 -3.49
CA ARG A 34 -12.20 -13.36 -2.47
C ARG A 34 -13.36 -14.34 -2.47
N GLU A 35 -14.59 -13.84 -2.61
CA GLU A 35 -15.80 -14.65 -2.67
C GLU A 35 -15.86 -15.50 -3.95
N GLU A 36 -15.49 -14.93 -5.11
CA GLU A 36 -15.55 -15.63 -6.39
C GLU A 36 -14.44 -16.67 -6.57
N LEU A 37 -13.23 -16.40 -6.06
CA LEU A 37 -12.06 -17.25 -6.25
C LEU A 37 -11.78 -18.19 -5.08
N ASP A 38 -12.48 -18.05 -3.95
CA ASP A 38 -12.23 -18.76 -2.69
C ASP A 38 -10.74 -18.71 -2.28
N CYS A 39 -10.14 -17.50 -2.38
CA CYS A 39 -8.70 -17.29 -2.27
C CYS A 39 -8.35 -16.30 -1.15
N GLU A 40 -7.44 -16.71 -0.27
CA GLU A 40 -6.92 -15.87 0.84
C GLU A 40 -5.72 -15.00 0.44
N GLU A 41 -5.13 -15.21 -0.74
CA GLU A 41 -3.89 -14.56 -1.19
C GLU A 41 -4.11 -13.17 -1.83
N ILE A 42 -5.28 -12.57 -1.60
CA ILE A 42 -5.63 -11.24 -2.09
C ILE A 42 -5.48 -10.22 -0.96
N GLY A 43 -4.57 -9.26 -1.14
CA GLY A 43 -4.31 -8.17 -0.19
C GLY A 43 -4.63 -6.79 -0.77
N VAL A 44 -4.91 -5.83 0.11
CA VAL A 44 -5.07 -4.40 -0.22
C VAL A 44 -3.97 -3.61 0.49
N ILE A 45 -3.25 -2.78 -0.26
CA ILE A 45 -2.23 -1.87 0.26
C ILE A 45 -2.73 -0.44 0.03
N SER A 46 -2.84 0.34 1.10
CA SER A 46 -3.08 1.79 0.97
C SER A 46 -1.77 2.53 0.81
N GLU A 47 -1.69 3.45 -0.15
CA GLU A 47 -0.55 4.36 -0.30
C GLU A 47 -0.39 5.27 0.93
N ASP A 48 -1.50 5.55 1.65
CA ASP A 48 -1.50 6.33 2.90
C ASP A 48 -0.68 5.68 4.02
N CYS A 49 -0.44 4.36 3.96
CA CYS A 49 0.44 3.68 4.93
C CYS A 49 1.90 4.14 4.81
N TYR A 50 2.28 4.69 3.66
CA TYR A 50 3.65 5.08 3.33
C TYR A 50 3.88 6.57 3.51
N TYR A 51 3.09 7.29 4.31
CA TYR A 51 3.52 8.60 4.79
C TYR A 51 4.79 8.43 5.64
N LYS A 52 5.77 9.31 5.43
CA LYS A 52 7.02 9.31 6.18
C LYS A 52 6.72 9.53 7.66
N ASP A 53 7.28 8.66 8.50
CA ASP A 53 7.14 8.80 9.94
C ASP A 53 7.82 10.10 10.43
N GLN A 54 7.04 10.95 11.09
CA GLN A 54 7.48 12.20 11.70
C GLN A 54 7.35 12.16 13.22
N SER A 55 7.18 10.99 13.82
CA SER A 55 7.15 10.78 15.26
C SER A 55 8.41 11.32 15.97
N HIS A 56 9.53 11.41 15.24
CA HIS A 56 10.80 11.95 15.71
C HIS A 56 10.83 13.50 15.77
N LEU A 57 9.86 14.20 15.17
CA LEU A 57 9.77 15.66 15.19
C LEU A 57 8.89 16.13 16.36
N ASP A 58 9.22 17.30 16.91
CA ASP A 58 8.38 17.93 17.93
C ASP A 58 6.99 18.30 17.35
N PHE A 59 6.00 18.43 18.24
CA PHE A 59 4.61 18.69 17.87
C PHE A 59 4.44 20.00 17.06
N GLU A 60 5.23 21.02 17.39
CA GLU A 60 5.19 22.32 16.73
C GLU A 60 5.73 22.25 15.28
N THR A 61 6.65 21.33 15.00
CA THR A 61 7.17 21.06 13.66
C THR A 61 6.27 20.11 12.90
N ARG A 62 5.69 19.08 13.56
CA ARG A 62 4.69 18.17 12.97
C ARG A 62 3.46 18.91 12.41
N THR A 63 3.00 19.95 13.11
CA THR A 63 1.84 20.77 12.68
C THR A 63 2.15 21.69 11.49
N LYS A 64 3.42 21.94 11.20
CA LYS A 64 3.88 22.74 10.04
C LYS A 64 4.10 21.88 8.79
N THR A 65 4.00 20.55 8.91
CA THR A 65 4.17 19.62 7.79
C THR A 65 3.00 19.71 6.83
N ASN A 66 3.32 20.07 5.59
CA ASN A 66 2.40 19.97 4.48
C ASN A 66 2.34 18.51 3.99
N TYR A 67 1.31 17.77 4.39
CA TYR A 67 1.09 16.39 3.95
C TYR A 67 0.74 16.29 2.45
N ASP A 68 0.31 17.38 1.82
CA ASP A 68 0.11 17.48 0.36
C ASP A 68 1.43 17.70 -0.40
N HIS A 69 2.57 17.83 0.29
CA HIS A 69 3.86 17.95 -0.39
C HIS A 69 4.28 16.59 -0.95
N PRO A 70 4.75 16.49 -2.22
CA PRO A 70 5.21 15.23 -2.84
C PRO A 70 6.31 14.45 -2.08
N ASN A 71 6.91 15.07 -1.05
CA ASN A 71 7.99 14.50 -0.25
C ASN A 71 7.50 13.92 1.09
N SER A 72 6.20 14.05 1.40
CA SER A 72 5.57 13.52 2.61
C SER A 72 5.45 12.00 2.58
N MET A 73 5.61 11.38 1.40
CA MET A 73 5.44 9.95 1.17
C MET A 73 6.79 9.25 0.93
N ASP A 74 6.96 8.06 1.52
CA ASP A 74 8.09 7.16 1.31
C ASP A 74 7.85 6.29 0.07
N ARG A 75 8.04 6.91 -1.09
CA ARG A 75 7.81 6.26 -2.38
C ARG A 75 8.86 5.18 -2.69
N ASP A 76 10.06 5.31 -2.14
CA ASP A 76 11.12 4.32 -2.33
C ASP A 76 10.79 3.02 -1.59
N LEU A 77 10.31 3.12 -0.34
CA LEU A 77 9.83 1.96 0.42
C LEU A 77 8.62 1.28 -0.26
N LEU A 78 7.66 2.05 -0.78
CA LEU A 78 6.54 1.48 -1.54
C LEU A 78 7.06 0.70 -2.77
N ILE A 79 7.99 1.26 -3.54
CA ILE A 79 8.57 0.59 -4.72
C ILE A 79 9.30 -0.69 -4.31
N GLU A 80 10.06 -0.66 -3.22
CA GLU A 80 10.74 -1.83 -2.67
C GLU A 80 9.74 -2.94 -2.33
N HIS A 81 8.67 -2.60 -1.61
CA HIS A 81 7.63 -3.54 -1.21
C HIS A 81 6.89 -4.15 -2.41
N LEU A 82 6.53 -3.34 -3.42
CA LEU A 82 5.90 -3.83 -4.64
C LEU A 82 6.82 -4.78 -5.43
N ARG A 83 8.13 -4.52 -5.45
CA ARG A 83 9.12 -5.43 -6.05
C ARG A 83 9.27 -6.73 -5.26
N ALA A 84 9.27 -6.66 -3.94
CA ALA A 84 9.33 -7.83 -3.07
C ALA A 84 8.11 -8.75 -3.29
N LEU A 85 6.91 -8.18 -3.32
CA LEU A 85 5.67 -8.91 -3.63
C LEU A 85 5.70 -9.55 -5.01
N LYS A 86 6.18 -8.83 -6.04
CA LYS A 86 6.38 -9.39 -7.39
C LYS A 86 7.36 -10.56 -7.42
N ALA A 87 8.29 -10.62 -6.47
CA ALA A 87 9.24 -11.72 -6.30
C ALA A 87 8.73 -12.84 -5.36
N GLY A 88 7.47 -12.79 -4.91
CA GLY A 88 6.89 -13.77 -3.99
C GLY A 88 7.40 -13.65 -2.55
N LYS A 89 7.94 -12.49 -2.17
CA LYS A 89 8.41 -12.22 -0.80
C LYS A 89 7.33 -11.47 -0.02
N ALA A 90 7.11 -11.90 1.23
CA ALA A 90 6.28 -11.17 2.16
C ALA A 90 6.88 -9.79 2.50
N ILE A 91 6.02 -8.87 2.91
CA ILE A 91 6.37 -7.51 3.34
C ILE A 91 5.64 -7.20 4.64
N ASP A 92 6.18 -6.26 5.42
CA ASP A 92 5.48 -5.68 6.56
C ASP A 92 4.99 -4.29 6.18
N ILE A 93 3.67 -4.11 6.10
CA ILE A 93 3.09 -2.82 5.73
C ILE A 93 3.27 -1.85 6.90
N PRO A 94 3.85 -0.66 6.67
CA PRO A 94 3.98 0.35 7.72
C PRO A 94 2.59 0.78 8.24
N VAL A 95 2.47 0.92 9.56
CA VAL A 95 1.27 1.45 10.20
C VAL A 95 1.57 2.87 10.63
N TYR A 96 1.13 3.85 9.84
CA TYR A 96 1.20 5.26 10.23
C TYR A 96 0.07 5.56 11.24
N ASN A 97 0.44 5.96 12.45
CA ASN A 97 -0.52 6.40 13.45
C ASN A 97 -0.58 7.93 13.48
N TYR A 98 -1.77 8.48 13.22
CA TYR A 98 -2.03 9.93 13.25
C TYR A 98 -2.13 10.51 14.68
N ALA A 99 -2.09 9.67 15.72
CA ALA A 99 -2.22 10.08 17.12
C ALA A 99 -1.03 10.88 17.67
#